data_AF-R7BYR0-F1
#
_entry.id   AF-R7BYR0-F1
#
_cell.length_a   1.000
_cell.length_b   1.000
_cell.length_c   1.000
_cell.angle_alpha   90.00
_cell.angle_beta   90.00
_cell.angle_gamma   90.00
#
_symmetry.space_group_name_H-M   'P 1'
#
loop_
_entity.id
_entity.type
_entity.pdbx_description
1 polymer ?
#
loop_
_entity_poly.entity_id
_entity_poly.type
_entity_poly.pdbx_seq_one_letter_code
_entity_poly.pdbx_strand_id
1 'polypeptide(L)'
;MQKALGIKDSKELFIADCMKDGLGINYPDLLGTIADRCNDTIKMVVDLGCEFVPNHMLFEGGHSVPRSYEIKAGTGSGYIRPMHAALQKLPNVVIRTRAKFDDFIIGADGAVEGVTYRSGYRFNSKLESDDLENKTGRTKTVRALKGVMLAAGGFSRDIWFRQTQDPRVVPTTDSTNQPGATAGVLTKALGIGAAPVQLCWLQFLPYCNPREKGFGVSVNFTNHACMDLGMVVDRKTGKRFMDEHAGRKIKSDALFKVIGTDENYPIAVCDDAIVKAINPSFVKLPLEMGTVKKFNTLEELADYFKINKAAFLEEVKRFNGFVKTGEDKDFHRILKFNKGLDVSKPPFYGIECCPKIHHTMGGVKINPKAQVISDVTHKPIKGLYAGGEIVGGVHGASRLGTVAVIDALTFGMIAGEQFAAMAK
;
A
#
# COMPACT_ATOMS: atom_id res chain seq x y z
N MET A 1 -20.78 -5.79 -9.45
CA MET A 1 -20.97 -4.46 -8.80
C MET A 1 -20.83 -3.30 -9.79
N GLN A 2 -19.69 -3.11 -10.47
CA GLN A 2 -19.49 -1.99 -11.43
C GLN A 2 -20.61 -1.84 -12.47
N LYS A 3 -21.06 -2.96 -13.07
CA LYS A 3 -22.21 -2.97 -14.01
C LYS A 3 -23.50 -2.39 -13.41
N ALA A 4 -23.78 -2.68 -12.14
CA ALA A 4 -24.97 -2.16 -11.44
C ALA A 4 -24.88 -0.64 -11.18
N LEU A 5 -23.67 -0.10 -11.11
CA LEU A 5 -23.40 1.34 -10.95
C LEU A 5 -23.22 2.07 -12.27
N GLY A 6 -23.38 1.39 -13.42
CA GLY A 6 -23.15 1.97 -14.75
C GLY A 6 -21.69 2.35 -15.04
N ILE A 7 -20.73 1.83 -14.26
CA ILE A 7 -19.31 2.10 -14.46
C ILE A 7 -18.81 1.30 -15.66
N LYS A 8 -18.28 2.01 -16.67
CA LYS A 8 -17.61 1.40 -17.83
C LYS A 8 -16.14 1.19 -17.49
N ASP A 9 -15.75 -0.05 -17.21
CA ASP A 9 -14.38 -0.45 -16.94
C ASP A 9 -13.98 -1.64 -17.83
N SER A 10 -12.68 -1.89 -17.94
CA SER A 10 -12.14 -3.01 -18.73
C SER A 10 -10.79 -3.48 -18.19
N LYS A 11 -10.39 -4.70 -18.56
CA LYS A 11 -9.06 -5.23 -18.28
C LYS A 11 -7.97 -4.32 -18.86
N GLU A 12 -8.16 -3.87 -20.09
CA GLU A 12 -7.22 -3.03 -20.82
C GLU A 12 -7.06 -1.67 -20.12
N LEU A 13 -8.16 -1.07 -19.65
CA LEU A 13 -8.12 0.18 -18.90
C LEU A 13 -7.43 0.01 -17.53
N PHE A 14 -7.70 -1.08 -16.81
CA PHE A 14 -7.01 -1.40 -15.56
C PHE A 14 -5.50 -1.55 -15.78
N ILE A 15 -5.09 -2.34 -16.79
CA ILE A 15 -3.67 -2.54 -17.12
C ILE A 15 -3.05 -1.20 -17.52
N ALA A 16 -3.70 -0.39 -18.36
CA ALA A 16 -3.18 0.91 -18.79
C ALA A 16 -2.97 1.86 -17.60
N ASP A 17 -3.91 1.92 -16.65
CA ASP A 17 -3.77 2.72 -15.42
C ASP A 17 -2.56 2.23 -14.61
N CYS A 18 -2.42 0.91 -14.41
CA CYS A 18 -1.29 0.32 -13.69
C CYS A 18 0.06 0.57 -14.39
N MET A 19 0.13 0.42 -15.71
CA MET A 19 1.34 0.67 -16.50
C MET A 19 1.75 2.14 -16.45
N LYS A 20 0.77 3.06 -16.45
CA LYS A 20 1.04 4.50 -16.31
C LYS A 20 1.67 4.82 -14.95
N ASP A 21 1.08 4.35 -13.85
CA ASP A 21 1.61 4.62 -12.50
C ASP A 21 2.95 3.90 -12.29
N GLY A 22 3.06 2.66 -12.76
CA GLY A 22 4.27 1.85 -12.68
C GLY A 22 5.37 2.21 -13.68
N LEU A 23 5.27 3.34 -14.38
CA LEU A 23 6.24 3.87 -15.35
C LEU A 23 6.61 2.90 -16.48
N GLY A 24 5.66 2.08 -16.91
CA GLY A 24 5.80 1.17 -18.04
C GLY A 24 6.65 -0.08 -17.75
N ILE A 25 7.13 -0.27 -16.52
CA ILE A 25 8.00 -1.40 -16.16
C ILE A 25 7.24 -2.55 -15.46
N ASN A 26 5.90 -2.48 -15.34
CA ASN A 26 5.12 -3.62 -14.85
C ASN A 26 5.21 -4.80 -15.82
N TYR A 27 4.92 -5.99 -15.32
CA TYR A 27 4.82 -7.22 -16.09
C TYR A 27 3.35 -7.42 -16.47
N PRO A 28 2.96 -7.18 -17.75
CA PRO A 28 1.55 -7.12 -18.13
C PRO A 28 0.81 -8.45 -18.01
N ASP A 29 1.52 -9.58 -18.08
CA ASP A 29 0.97 -10.92 -17.87
C ASP A 29 0.51 -11.13 -16.42
N LEU A 30 1.24 -10.62 -15.44
CA LEU A 30 0.85 -10.66 -14.03
C LEU A 30 -0.37 -9.75 -13.77
N LEU A 31 -0.38 -8.54 -14.32
CA LEU A 31 -1.55 -7.65 -14.26
C LEU A 31 -2.77 -8.26 -14.96
N GLY A 32 -2.55 -8.90 -16.11
CA GLY A 32 -3.59 -9.61 -16.85
C GLY A 32 -4.18 -10.75 -16.04
N THR A 33 -3.33 -11.51 -15.35
CA THR A 33 -3.75 -12.59 -14.43
C THR A 33 -4.62 -12.05 -13.30
N ILE A 34 -4.23 -10.93 -12.68
CA ILE A 34 -5.04 -10.27 -11.64
C ILE A 34 -6.41 -9.86 -12.20
N ALA A 35 -6.43 -9.22 -13.37
CA ALA A 35 -7.67 -8.77 -13.99
C ALA A 35 -8.60 -9.93 -14.35
N ASP A 36 -8.06 -11.02 -14.88
CA ASP A 36 -8.83 -12.21 -15.28
C ASP A 36 -9.41 -12.96 -14.07
N ARG A 37 -8.68 -12.98 -12.95
CA ARG A 37 -9.07 -13.72 -11.74
C ARG A 37 -9.76 -12.87 -10.67
N CYS A 38 -9.91 -11.55 -10.87
CA CYS A 38 -10.37 -10.65 -9.81
C CYS A 38 -11.75 -11.04 -9.24
N ASN A 39 -12.68 -11.47 -10.08
CA ASN A 39 -14.02 -11.89 -9.66
C ASN A 39 -13.99 -13.22 -8.90
N ASP A 40 -13.12 -14.15 -9.29
CA ASP A 40 -12.91 -15.41 -8.55
C ASP A 40 -12.35 -15.11 -7.15
N THR A 41 -11.37 -14.20 -7.07
CA THR A 41 -10.78 -13.79 -5.80
C THR A 41 -11.80 -13.11 -4.90
N ILE A 42 -12.63 -12.20 -5.44
CA ILE A 42 -13.74 -11.57 -4.70
C ILE A 42 -14.72 -12.63 -4.21
N LYS A 43 -15.12 -13.57 -5.08
CA LYS A 43 -16.02 -14.65 -4.70
C LYS A 43 -15.44 -15.48 -3.56
N MET A 44 -14.17 -15.88 -3.66
CA MET A 44 -13.47 -16.66 -2.63
C MET A 44 -13.54 -15.97 -1.27
N VAL A 45 -13.22 -14.67 -1.20
CA VAL A 45 -13.25 -13.97 0.10
C VAL A 45 -14.67 -13.74 0.63
N VAL A 46 -15.66 -13.54 -0.25
CA VAL A 46 -17.08 -13.47 0.14
C VAL A 46 -17.57 -14.80 0.70
N ASP A 47 -17.22 -15.92 0.06
CA ASP A 47 -17.56 -17.26 0.54
C ASP A 47 -16.96 -17.54 1.93
N LEU A 48 -15.83 -16.90 2.26
CA LEU A 48 -15.18 -16.98 3.58
C LEU A 48 -15.77 -16.00 4.61
N GLY A 49 -16.75 -15.17 4.23
CA GLY A 49 -17.45 -14.24 5.11
C GLY A 49 -16.94 -12.80 5.07
N CYS A 50 -16.18 -12.40 4.05
CA CYS A 50 -15.80 -11.00 3.87
C CYS A 50 -16.99 -10.19 3.32
N GLU A 51 -17.31 -9.08 3.97
CA GLU A 51 -18.41 -8.19 3.57
C GLU A 51 -17.88 -6.91 2.95
N PHE A 52 -18.44 -6.54 1.80
CA PHE A 52 -18.16 -5.28 1.12
C PHE A 52 -19.31 -4.30 1.25
N VAL A 53 -19.03 -3.00 1.12
CA VAL A 53 -20.06 -1.95 1.14
C VAL A 53 -20.97 -2.14 -0.08
N PRO A 54 -22.29 -2.30 0.11
CA PRO A 54 -23.22 -2.52 -1.00
C PRO A 54 -23.33 -1.27 -1.87
N ASN A 55 -23.50 -1.47 -3.18
CA ASN A 55 -23.73 -0.40 -4.17
C ASN A 55 -22.69 0.73 -4.13
N HIS A 56 -21.44 0.41 -3.79
CA HIS A 56 -20.38 1.39 -3.66
C HIS A 56 -19.09 0.91 -4.34
N MET A 57 -18.46 1.83 -5.07
CA MET A 57 -17.11 1.68 -5.64
C MET A 57 -16.36 2.97 -5.38
N LEU A 58 -15.23 2.86 -4.68
CA LEU A 58 -14.37 3.99 -4.39
C LEU A 58 -13.56 4.37 -5.63
N PHE A 59 -13.38 5.68 -5.80
CA PHE A 59 -12.34 6.24 -6.65
C PHE A 59 -11.07 6.39 -5.82
N GLU A 60 -9.94 6.05 -6.40
CA GLU A 60 -8.62 6.18 -5.77
C GLU A 60 -7.68 6.81 -6.78
N GLY A 61 -6.75 7.64 -6.30
CA GLY A 61 -5.82 8.38 -7.15
C GLY A 61 -5.05 7.48 -8.11
N GLY A 62 -4.88 7.95 -9.35
CA GLY A 62 -4.23 7.22 -10.45
C GLY A 62 -5.13 6.26 -11.25
N HIS A 63 -6.31 5.90 -10.76
CA HIS A 63 -7.29 5.16 -11.57
C HIS A 63 -8.06 6.09 -12.52
N SER A 64 -8.45 5.60 -13.69
CA SER A 64 -9.31 6.33 -14.63
C SER A 64 -10.80 6.25 -14.28
N VAL A 65 -11.22 5.18 -13.58
CA VAL A 65 -12.61 4.95 -13.14
C VAL A 65 -12.66 4.35 -11.72
N PRO A 66 -13.78 4.51 -10.99
CA PRO A 66 -13.96 3.85 -9.70
C PRO A 66 -13.98 2.32 -9.86
N ARG A 67 -13.08 1.63 -9.17
CA ARG A 67 -12.98 0.16 -9.18
C ARG A 67 -12.51 -0.47 -7.88
N SER A 68 -12.41 0.36 -6.84
CA SER A 68 -11.99 -0.07 -5.51
C SER A 68 -13.21 -0.57 -4.73
N TYR A 69 -13.30 -1.89 -4.52
CA TYR A 69 -14.41 -2.47 -3.76
C TYR A 69 -14.15 -2.35 -2.26
N GLU A 70 -14.86 -1.45 -1.59
CA GLU A 70 -14.63 -1.15 -0.19
C GLU A 70 -15.09 -2.31 0.72
N ILE A 71 -14.18 -2.81 1.55
CA ILE A 71 -14.53 -3.75 2.61
C ILE A 71 -15.29 -3.01 3.71
N LYS A 72 -16.41 -3.56 4.17
CA LYS A 72 -17.31 -2.91 5.16
C LYS A 72 -16.60 -2.58 6.48
N ALA A 73 -15.58 -3.36 6.84
CA ALA A 73 -14.76 -3.11 8.02
C ALA A 73 -13.82 -1.89 7.89
N GLY A 74 -13.70 -1.29 6.71
CA GLY A 74 -12.81 -0.15 6.40
C GLY A 74 -11.32 -0.44 6.55
N THR A 75 -10.93 -1.69 6.83
CA THR A 75 -9.56 -2.09 7.13
C THR A 75 -9.29 -3.50 6.64
N GLY A 76 -8.00 -3.88 6.52
CA GLY A 76 -7.58 -5.24 6.16
C GLY A 76 -8.13 -6.33 7.09
N SER A 77 -8.55 -5.99 8.31
CA SER A 77 -9.17 -6.93 9.25
C SER A 77 -10.46 -7.57 8.72
N GLY A 78 -11.18 -6.88 7.83
CA GLY A 78 -12.38 -7.42 7.18
C GLY A 78 -12.09 -8.59 6.23
N TYR A 79 -10.84 -8.75 5.79
CA TYR A 79 -10.38 -9.94 5.05
C TYR A 79 -9.78 -10.99 6.00
N ILE A 80 -8.85 -10.55 6.86
CA ILE A 80 -8.03 -11.46 7.66
C ILE A 80 -8.86 -12.20 8.71
N ARG A 81 -9.83 -11.55 9.38
CA ARG A 81 -10.61 -12.21 10.43
C ARG A 81 -11.51 -13.33 9.88
N PRO A 82 -12.31 -13.12 8.81
CA PRO A 82 -13.11 -14.21 8.24
C PRO A 82 -12.25 -15.33 7.68
N MET A 83 -11.17 -15.00 6.94
CA MET A 83 -10.23 -16.01 6.42
C MET A 83 -9.59 -16.84 7.54
N HIS A 84 -9.12 -16.20 8.62
CA HIS A 84 -8.55 -16.90 9.76
C HIS A 84 -9.58 -17.80 10.46
N ALA A 85 -10.80 -17.30 10.67
CA ALA A 85 -11.89 -18.10 11.26
C ALA A 85 -12.26 -19.31 10.40
N ALA A 86 -12.22 -19.19 9.08
CA ALA A 86 -12.43 -20.31 8.16
C ALA A 86 -11.29 -21.35 8.26
N LEU A 87 -10.03 -20.90 8.28
CA LEU A 87 -8.87 -21.79 8.42
C LEU A 87 -8.91 -22.60 9.73
N GLN A 88 -9.36 -22.00 10.83
CA GLN A 88 -9.48 -22.69 12.12
C GLN A 88 -10.50 -23.84 12.12
N LYS A 89 -11.44 -23.85 11.18
CA LYS A 89 -12.45 -24.91 11.03
C LYS A 89 -11.95 -26.08 10.19
N LEU A 90 -10.81 -25.94 9.50
CA LEU A 90 -10.27 -26.97 8.63
C LEU A 90 -9.38 -27.93 9.45
N PRO A 91 -9.75 -29.22 9.59
CA PRO A 91 -9.03 -30.17 10.44
C PRO A 91 -7.62 -30.50 9.94
N ASN A 92 -7.34 -30.21 8.66
CA ASN A 92 -6.06 -30.45 8.00
C ASN A 92 -5.17 -29.20 7.91
N VAL A 93 -5.54 -28.09 8.57
CA VAL A 93 -4.75 -26.86 8.60
C VAL A 93 -4.18 -26.63 10.00
N VAL A 94 -2.87 -26.33 10.07
CA VAL A 94 -2.19 -25.98 11.32
C VAL A 94 -1.59 -24.58 11.20
N ILE A 95 -2.15 -23.63 11.94
CA ILE A 95 -1.58 -22.28 12.07
C ILE A 95 -0.59 -22.27 13.24
N ARG A 96 0.66 -21.93 12.96
CA ARG A 96 1.71 -21.82 13.99
C ARG A 96 2.11 -20.36 14.14
N THR A 97 1.74 -19.75 15.27
CA THR A 97 2.30 -18.46 15.67
C THR A 97 3.67 -18.68 16.32
N ARG A 98 4.51 -17.64 16.39
CA ARG A 98 5.85 -17.71 17.01
C ARG A 98 6.73 -18.77 16.32
N ALA A 99 6.53 -18.91 15.02
CA ALA A 99 7.26 -19.78 14.10
C ALA A 99 7.92 -18.89 13.03
N LYS A 100 9.19 -18.55 13.22
CA LYS A 100 9.95 -17.68 12.31
C LYS A 100 10.72 -18.54 11.32
N PHE A 101 10.50 -18.33 10.02
CA PHE A 101 11.29 -18.94 8.95
C PHE A 101 12.77 -18.55 9.10
N ASP A 102 13.68 -19.51 8.93
CA ASP A 102 15.13 -19.26 8.94
C ASP A 102 15.79 -19.66 7.60
N ASP A 103 15.48 -20.83 7.04
CA ASP A 103 16.10 -21.27 5.78
C ASP A 103 15.26 -22.29 4.99
N PHE A 104 15.60 -22.47 3.72
CA PHE A 104 15.06 -23.53 2.88
C PHE A 104 15.80 -24.86 3.07
N ILE A 105 15.09 -25.97 2.87
CA ILE A 105 15.71 -27.29 2.71
C ILE A 105 15.73 -27.57 1.21
N ILE A 106 16.94 -27.69 0.65
CA ILE A 106 17.16 -27.86 -0.79
C ILE A 106 17.57 -29.31 -1.07
N GLY A 107 16.85 -29.97 -1.98
CA GLY A 107 17.16 -31.31 -2.47
C GLY A 107 18.36 -31.33 -3.42
N ALA A 108 18.88 -32.53 -3.72
CA ALA A 108 20.02 -32.69 -4.61
C ALA A 108 19.75 -32.22 -6.05
N ASP A 109 18.49 -32.18 -6.48
CA ASP A 109 18.04 -31.67 -7.78
C ASP A 109 17.77 -30.15 -7.78
N GLY A 110 18.08 -29.45 -6.68
CA GLY A 110 17.81 -28.03 -6.50
C GLY A 110 16.36 -27.70 -6.15
N ALA A 111 15.49 -28.69 -5.90
CA ALA A 111 14.12 -28.46 -5.47
C ALA A 111 14.06 -27.94 -4.03
N VAL A 112 13.08 -27.08 -3.75
CA VAL A 112 12.73 -26.69 -2.38
C VAL A 112 11.83 -27.79 -1.78
N GLU A 113 12.37 -28.54 -0.83
CA GLU A 113 11.71 -29.70 -0.21
C GLU A 113 11.14 -29.40 1.18
N GLY A 114 11.35 -28.18 1.70
CA GLY A 114 10.90 -27.82 3.03
C GLY A 114 11.54 -26.54 3.55
N VAL A 115 11.34 -26.30 4.84
CA VAL A 115 11.91 -25.15 5.54
C VAL A 115 12.43 -25.54 6.92
N THR A 116 13.43 -24.81 7.36
CA THR A 116 13.82 -24.70 8.77
C THR A 116 13.20 -23.44 9.36
N TYR A 117 12.73 -23.53 10.59
CA TYR A 117 12.10 -22.42 11.29
C TYR A 117 12.33 -22.51 12.81
N ARG A 118 12.28 -21.40 13.52
CA ARG A 118 12.32 -21.36 14.99
C ARG A 118 10.93 -21.32 15.60
N SER A 119 10.61 -22.36 16.36
CA SER A 119 9.40 -22.45 17.19
C SER A 119 9.60 -21.78 18.53
N GLY A 120 8.62 -21.03 19.01
CA GLY A 120 8.73 -20.26 20.24
C GLY A 120 9.53 -18.96 20.09
N TYR A 121 9.74 -18.51 18.86
CA TYR A 121 10.35 -17.22 18.55
C TYR A 121 9.60 -16.04 19.22
N ARG A 122 10.36 -15.00 19.60
CA ARG A 122 9.85 -13.75 20.20
C ARG A 122 10.41 -12.58 19.42
N PHE A 123 9.57 -11.86 18.66
CA PHE A 123 9.99 -10.63 17.97
C PHE A 123 10.54 -9.62 18.98
N ASN A 124 11.67 -8.98 18.66
CA ASN A 124 12.28 -7.95 19.48
C ASN A 124 12.42 -6.65 18.68
N SER A 125 11.51 -5.70 18.93
CA SER A 125 11.49 -4.39 18.26
C SER A 125 12.66 -3.47 18.60
N LYS A 126 13.54 -3.88 19.54
CA LYS A 126 14.74 -3.11 19.93
C LYS A 126 15.98 -3.49 19.13
N LEU A 127 15.94 -4.60 18.39
CA LEU A 127 17.05 -5.01 17.52
C LEU A 127 17.06 -4.13 16.28
N GLU A 128 18.25 -3.91 15.73
CA GLU A 128 18.40 -3.20 14.45
C GLU A 128 17.93 -4.11 13.31
N SER A 129 18.32 -5.40 13.38
CA SER A 129 17.83 -6.45 12.49
C SER A 129 17.38 -7.66 13.31
N ASP A 130 16.06 -7.81 13.48
CA ASP A 130 15.48 -9.00 14.12
C ASP A 130 15.81 -10.29 13.36
N ASP A 131 15.94 -10.23 12.02
CA ASP A 131 16.32 -11.39 11.20
C ASP A 131 17.75 -11.86 11.48
N LEU A 132 18.71 -10.95 11.67
CA LEU A 132 20.12 -11.29 11.88
C LEU A 132 20.45 -11.57 13.35
N GLU A 133 19.95 -10.75 14.26
CA GLU A 133 20.39 -10.72 15.66
C GLU A 133 19.55 -11.63 16.57
N ASN A 134 18.26 -11.79 16.29
CA ASN A 134 17.38 -12.54 17.18
C ASN A 134 17.68 -14.04 17.09
N LYS A 135 18.05 -14.66 18.22
CA LYS A 135 18.28 -16.11 18.33
C LYS A 135 17.25 -16.85 19.18
N THR A 136 16.15 -16.19 19.56
CA THR A 136 15.10 -16.83 20.36
C THR A 136 14.36 -17.93 19.59
N GLY A 137 13.80 -18.88 20.32
CA GLY A 137 13.10 -20.04 19.78
C GLY A 137 13.99 -21.28 19.65
N ARG A 138 13.41 -22.37 19.14
CA ARG A 138 14.09 -23.65 18.91
C ARG A 138 13.91 -24.05 17.47
N THR A 139 15.01 -24.39 16.80
CA THR A 139 14.99 -24.84 15.41
C THR A 139 14.14 -26.10 15.25
N LYS A 140 13.33 -26.09 14.19
CA LYS A 140 12.46 -27.17 13.74
C LYS A 140 12.54 -27.23 12.23
N THR A 141 12.21 -28.38 11.67
CA THR A 141 12.16 -28.61 10.23
C THR A 141 10.76 -29.06 9.84
N VAL A 142 10.33 -28.68 8.64
CA VAL A 142 9.09 -29.15 8.02
C VAL A 142 9.40 -29.52 6.59
N ARG A 143 9.12 -30.77 6.22
CA ARG A 143 9.13 -31.21 4.82
C ARG A 143 7.86 -30.73 4.13
N ALA A 144 8.01 -30.15 2.95
CA ALA A 144 6.92 -29.78 2.06
C ALA A 144 6.78 -30.84 0.96
N LEU A 145 5.66 -31.56 0.95
CA LEU A 145 5.41 -32.60 -0.06
C LEU A 145 4.98 -32.02 -1.42
N LYS A 146 4.41 -30.81 -1.42
CA LYS A 146 3.86 -30.15 -2.61
C LYS A 146 4.65 -28.90 -3.00
N GLY A 147 5.02 -28.11 -2.01
CA GLY A 147 5.81 -26.90 -2.19
C GLY A 147 5.71 -25.96 -1.01
N VAL A 148 6.50 -24.90 -1.08
CA VAL A 148 6.56 -23.79 -0.13
C VAL A 148 6.02 -22.54 -0.84
N MET A 149 5.03 -21.89 -0.22
CA MET A 149 4.48 -20.62 -0.69
C MET A 149 5.04 -19.46 0.15
N LEU A 150 5.73 -18.53 -0.49
CA LEU A 150 6.22 -17.30 0.11
C LEU A 150 5.12 -16.25 0.10
N ALA A 151 4.66 -15.87 1.30
CA ALA A 151 3.68 -14.81 1.53
C ALA A 151 4.17 -13.91 2.69
N ALA A 152 5.46 -13.57 2.68
CA ALA A 152 6.13 -12.89 3.79
C ALA A 152 5.94 -11.36 3.83
N GLY A 153 5.30 -10.79 2.81
CA GLY A 153 5.20 -9.34 2.62
C GLY A 153 6.49 -8.71 2.10
N GLY A 154 6.56 -7.38 2.19
CA GLY A 154 7.70 -6.58 1.73
C GLY A 154 8.75 -6.31 2.81
N PHE A 155 9.67 -5.40 2.50
CA PHE A 155 10.86 -5.12 3.32
C PHE A 155 10.95 -3.66 3.83
N SER A 156 9.82 -2.94 3.91
CA SER A 156 9.82 -1.52 4.27
C SER A 156 10.33 -1.18 5.68
N ARG A 157 10.42 -2.16 6.58
CA ARG A 157 10.95 -2.03 7.95
C ARG A 157 12.40 -2.54 8.10
N ASP A 158 12.98 -3.09 7.04
CA ASP A 158 14.39 -3.49 7.04
C ASP A 158 15.28 -2.28 6.70
N ILE A 159 15.87 -1.67 7.74
CA ILE A 159 16.63 -0.42 7.60
C ILE A 159 17.82 -0.60 6.66
N TRP A 160 18.61 -1.66 6.84
CA TRP A 160 19.78 -1.90 6.02
C TRP A 160 19.40 -2.18 4.56
N PHE A 161 18.41 -3.06 4.34
CA PHE A 161 18.04 -3.48 2.99
C PHE A 161 17.46 -2.32 2.20
N ARG A 162 16.52 -1.53 2.77
CA ARG A 162 15.90 -0.41 2.07
C ARG A 162 16.90 0.73 1.74
N GLN A 163 17.92 0.95 2.57
CA GLN A 163 18.97 1.96 2.30
C GLN A 163 19.91 1.53 1.18
N THR A 164 20.13 0.22 1.04
CA THR A 164 20.87 -0.33 -0.11
C THR A 164 20.09 -0.15 -1.41
N GLN A 165 18.75 -0.15 -1.33
CA GLN A 165 17.85 0.01 -2.48
C GLN A 165 17.66 1.47 -2.92
N ASP A 166 17.49 2.40 -1.98
CA ASP A 166 17.28 3.82 -2.26
C ASP A 166 18.12 4.69 -1.29
N PRO A 167 19.19 5.36 -1.77
CA PRO A 167 20.08 6.16 -0.92
C PRO A 167 19.41 7.41 -0.35
N ARG A 168 18.22 7.80 -0.83
CA ARG A 168 17.42 8.88 -0.23
C ARG A 168 16.80 8.46 1.10
N VAL A 169 16.68 7.15 1.34
CA VAL A 169 16.16 6.62 2.59
C VAL A 169 17.26 6.71 3.65
N VAL A 170 16.94 7.35 4.76
CA VAL A 170 17.82 7.45 5.93
C VAL A 170 17.29 6.53 7.05
N PRO A 171 18.08 6.22 8.08
CA PRO A 171 17.62 5.32 9.15
C PRO A 171 16.34 5.80 9.84
N THR A 172 16.15 7.12 9.92
CA THR A 172 14.97 7.76 10.54
C THR A 172 13.74 7.83 9.63
N THR A 173 13.84 7.48 8.34
CA THR A 173 12.68 7.43 7.45
C THR A 173 11.68 6.39 7.98
N ASP A 174 10.52 6.83 8.45
CA ASP A 174 9.54 5.91 9.04
C ASP A 174 8.81 5.10 7.94
N SER A 175 8.17 4.02 8.36
CA SER A 175 7.35 3.17 7.51
C SER A 175 5.99 2.93 8.14
N THR A 176 4.96 2.89 7.30
CA THR A 176 3.59 2.62 7.74
C THR A 176 3.33 1.18 8.20
N ASN A 177 4.31 0.30 8.02
CA ASN A 177 4.13 -1.14 8.11
C ASN A 177 4.38 -1.69 9.51
N GLN A 178 3.83 -2.89 9.74
CA GLN A 178 4.10 -3.66 10.95
C GLN A 178 5.60 -4.01 11.07
N PRO A 179 6.18 -4.02 12.28
CA PRO A 179 7.63 -4.12 12.46
C PRO A 179 8.34 -5.32 11.83
N GLY A 180 7.63 -6.44 11.60
CA GLY A 180 8.19 -7.64 10.96
C GLY A 180 8.18 -7.63 9.43
N ALA A 181 7.86 -6.51 8.77
CA ALA A 181 7.94 -6.38 7.31
C ALA A 181 9.40 -6.16 6.86
N THR A 182 10.21 -7.22 7.00
CA THR A 182 11.66 -7.22 6.78
C THR A 182 12.06 -8.13 5.61
N ALA A 183 13.29 -7.99 5.09
CA ALA A 183 13.73 -8.70 3.90
C ALA A 183 14.13 -10.17 4.14
N GLY A 184 14.09 -10.69 5.37
CA GLY A 184 14.69 -11.99 5.72
C GLY A 184 14.31 -13.16 4.80
N VAL A 185 13.02 -13.32 4.48
CA VAL A 185 12.56 -14.39 3.55
C VAL A 185 13.00 -14.10 2.11
N LEU A 186 12.90 -12.84 1.67
CA LEU A 186 13.31 -12.41 0.34
C LEU A 186 14.81 -12.67 0.13
N THR A 187 15.67 -12.24 1.05
CA THR A 187 17.12 -12.45 0.98
C THR A 187 17.48 -13.94 0.89
N LYS A 188 16.79 -14.80 1.64
CA LYS A 188 16.98 -16.26 1.54
C LYS A 188 16.53 -16.81 0.20
N ALA A 189 15.42 -16.32 -0.36
CA ALA A 189 14.95 -16.73 -1.68
C ALA A 189 15.94 -16.33 -2.78
N LEU A 190 16.46 -15.09 -2.73
CA LEU A 190 17.52 -14.64 -3.64
C LEU A 190 18.78 -15.50 -3.49
N GLY A 191 19.15 -15.86 -2.26
CA GLY A 191 20.31 -16.71 -1.95
C GLY A 191 20.24 -18.13 -2.55
N ILE A 192 19.04 -18.65 -2.82
CA ILE A 192 18.86 -19.93 -3.53
C ILE A 192 18.62 -19.76 -5.04
N GLY A 193 18.89 -18.57 -5.57
CA GLY A 193 18.85 -18.28 -7.00
C GLY A 193 17.50 -17.83 -7.55
N ALA A 194 16.57 -17.35 -6.70
CA ALA A 194 15.36 -16.67 -7.19
C ALA A 194 15.72 -15.35 -7.90
N ALA A 195 15.12 -15.10 -9.07
CA ALA A 195 15.39 -13.92 -9.88
C ALA A 195 14.89 -12.64 -9.19
N PRO A 196 15.75 -11.64 -8.92
CA PRO A 196 15.35 -10.37 -8.35
C PRO A 196 14.64 -9.51 -9.41
N VAL A 197 13.59 -8.82 -9.01
CA VAL A 197 12.87 -7.86 -9.85
C VAL A 197 12.67 -6.58 -9.08
N GLN A 198 13.11 -5.45 -9.63
CA GLN A 198 12.71 -4.10 -9.21
C GLN A 198 12.95 -3.76 -7.73
N LEU A 199 13.93 -4.38 -7.07
CA LEU A 199 14.19 -4.21 -5.63
C LEU A 199 14.43 -2.75 -5.21
N CYS A 200 14.97 -1.91 -6.10
CA CYS A 200 15.19 -0.48 -5.83
C CYS A 200 13.92 0.37 -5.76
N TRP A 201 12.75 -0.17 -6.14
CA TRP A 201 11.51 0.59 -6.17
C TRP A 201 10.77 0.52 -4.83
N LEU A 202 10.87 1.61 -4.08
CA LEU A 202 10.11 1.87 -2.86
C LEU A 202 8.96 2.85 -3.13
N GLN A 203 7.76 2.54 -2.66
CA GLN A 203 6.66 3.48 -2.66
C GLN A 203 6.50 4.13 -1.29
N PHE A 204 6.31 5.44 -1.32
CA PHE A 204 5.98 6.25 -0.16
C PHE A 204 4.49 6.60 -0.17
N LEU A 205 3.88 6.63 1.01
CA LEU A 205 2.52 7.15 1.21
C LEU A 205 2.62 8.66 1.47
N PRO A 206 2.08 9.51 0.58
CA PRO A 206 2.37 10.96 0.60
C PRO A 206 1.64 11.76 1.69
N TYR A 207 0.63 11.17 2.34
CA TYR A 207 -0.31 11.85 3.24
C TYR A 207 -0.16 11.37 4.70
N CYS A 208 1.02 10.90 5.10
CA CYS A 208 1.32 10.60 6.50
C CYS A 208 1.63 11.86 7.30
N ASN A 209 1.54 11.80 8.62
CA ASN A 209 1.94 12.90 9.49
C ASN A 209 3.38 12.67 10.01
N PRO A 210 4.29 13.66 9.90
CA PRO A 210 5.68 13.54 10.37
C PRO A 210 5.80 13.41 11.90
N ARG A 211 4.75 13.79 12.64
CA ARG A 211 4.68 13.74 14.11
C ARG A 211 4.06 12.45 14.64
N GLU A 212 3.59 11.58 13.76
CA GLU A 212 3.05 10.26 14.13
C GLU A 212 4.06 9.15 13.80
N LYS A 213 3.96 8.00 14.48
CA LYS A 213 4.72 6.80 14.14
C LYS A 213 3.87 5.82 13.34
N GLY A 214 4.50 5.06 12.46
CA GLY A 214 3.82 4.06 11.65
C GLY A 214 2.80 4.69 10.70
N PHE A 215 1.69 3.99 10.50
CA PHE A 215 0.56 4.48 9.70
C PHE A 215 -0.08 5.75 10.32
N GLY A 216 -0.08 5.90 11.64
CA GLY A 216 -0.71 7.05 12.32
C GLY A 216 -2.25 6.99 12.30
N VAL A 217 -2.88 7.90 13.04
CA VAL A 217 -4.35 8.01 13.12
C VAL A 217 -4.93 9.01 12.13
N SER A 218 -4.09 9.87 11.57
CA SER A 218 -4.54 10.97 10.70
C SER A 218 -4.50 10.66 9.20
N VAL A 219 -3.82 9.59 8.78
CA VAL A 219 -3.61 9.26 7.36
C VAL A 219 -4.91 9.20 6.55
N ASN A 220 -5.95 8.57 7.10
CA ASN A 220 -7.24 8.46 6.39
C ASN A 220 -7.96 9.80 6.32
N PHE A 221 -7.84 10.66 7.34
CA PHE A 221 -8.34 12.02 7.28
C PHE A 221 -7.62 12.80 6.17
N THR A 222 -6.29 12.81 6.18
CA THR A 222 -5.49 13.54 5.20
C THR A 222 -5.76 13.06 3.77
N ASN A 223 -5.90 11.76 3.55
CA ASN A 223 -6.24 11.24 2.22
C ASN A 223 -7.64 11.66 1.78
N HIS A 224 -8.66 11.32 2.56
CA HIS A 224 -10.04 11.43 2.09
C HIS A 224 -10.64 12.84 2.26
N ALA A 225 -10.21 13.60 3.26
CA ALA A 225 -10.64 14.97 3.42
C ALA A 225 -9.78 15.91 2.58
N CYS A 226 -8.44 15.80 2.66
CA CYS A 226 -7.56 16.80 2.05
C CYS A 226 -7.11 16.43 0.64
N MET A 227 -6.65 15.21 0.37
CA MET A 227 -6.19 14.84 -0.99
C MET A 227 -7.36 14.67 -1.96
N ASP A 228 -8.41 13.96 -1.56
CA ASP A 228 -9.55 13.67 -2.44
C ASP A 228 -10.43 14.89 -2.68
N LEU A 229 -10.65 15.73 -1.66
CA LEU A 229 -11.67 16.80 -1.70
C LEU A 229 -11.11 18.20 -1.41
N GLY A 230 -10.14 18.30 -0.50
CA GLY A 230 -9.46 19.55 -0.14
C GLY A 230 -8.24 19.85 -1.02
N MET A 231 -7.20 20.43 -0.41
CA MET A 231 -5.94 20.80 -1.08
C MET A 231 -4.71 20.60 -0.20
N VAL A 232 -3.52 20.65 -0.79
CA VAL A 232 -2.24 20.66 -0.06
C VAL A 232 -1.39 21.84 -0.52
N VAL A 233 -0.87 22.62 0.44
CA VAL A 233 -0.07 23.81 0.17
C VAL A 233 1.32 23.72 0.80
N ASP A 234 2.31 24.29 0.11
CA ASP A 234 3.62 24.56 0.70
C ASP A 234 3.51 25.75 1.67
N ARG A 235 3.95 25.55 2.92
CA ARG A 235 3.93 26.60 3.95
C ARG A 235 4.72 27.85 3.54
N LYS A 236 5.87 27.72 2.86
CA LYS A 236 6.71 28.88 2.49
C LYS A 236 6.06 29.73 1.39
N THR A 237 5.54 29.08 0.35
CA THR A 237 4.97 29.80 -0.79
C THR A 237 3.48 30.10 -0.65
N GLY A 238 2.77 29.36 0.21
CA GLY A 238 1.31 29.41 0.34
C GLY A 238 0.55 28.81 -0.83
N LYS A 239 1.23 28.12 -1.76
CA LYS A 239 0.64 27.64 -3.03
C LYS A 239 0.54 26.12 -3.05
N ARG A 240 -0.40 25.60 -3.84
CA ARG A 240 -0.37 24.19 -4.26
C ARG A 240 0.84 23.96 -5.16
N PHE A 241 1.30 22.72 -5.22
CA PHE A 241 2.52 22.34 -5.92
C PHE A 241 2.42 21.00 -6.65
N MET A 242 1.26 20.35 -6.62
CA MET A 242 1.00 19.06 -7.25
C MET A 242 -0.50 18.85 -7.48
N ASP A 243 -0.84 17.93 -8.39
CA ASP A 243 -2.17 17.32 -8.46
C ASP A 243 -2.37 16.35 -7.27
N GLU A 244 -3.31 16.65 -6.37
CA GLU A 244 -3.59 15.79 -5.22
C GLU A 244 -4.25 14.44 -5.61
N HIS A 245 -4.79 14.32 -6.83
CA HIS A 245 -5.32 13.07 -7.39
C HIS A 245 -4.27 12.26 -8.17
N ALA A 246 -3.05 12.77 -8.33
CA ALA A 246 -1.98 12.06 -9.00
C ALA A 246 -1.56 10.78 -8.26
N GLY A 247 -0.83 9.93 -8.97
CA GLY A 247 -0.20 8.73 -8.43
C GLY A 247 0.71 9.03 -7.23
N ARG A 248 0.86 8.05 -6.33
CA ARG A 248 1.59 8.22 -5.06
C ARG A 248 3.02 8.69 -5.28
N LYS A 249 3.72 8.14 -6.29
CA LYS A 249 5.09 8.54 -6.62
C LYS A 249 5.19 10.03 -6.96
N ILE A 250 4.32 10.53 -7.85
CA ILE A 250 4.30 11.94 -8.26
C ILE A 250 4.10 12.84 -7.03
N LYS A 251 3.12 12.49 -6.19
CA LYS A 251 2.85 13.23 -4.95
C LYS A 251 4.03 13.20 -3.99
N SER A 252 4.60 12.02 -3.72
CA SER A 252 5.72 11.87 -2.79
C SER A 252 6.98 12.58 -3.28
N ASP A 253 7.32 12.53 -4.57
CA ASP A 253 8.47 13.26 -5.11
C ASP A 253 8.28 14.78 -4.99
N ALA A 254 7.07 15.29 -5.22
CA ALA A 254 6.73 16.70 -5.04
C ALA A 254 6.85 17.11 -3.56
N LEU A 255 6.33 16.28 -2.65
CA LEU A 255 6.47 16.46 -1.20
C LEU A 255 7.94 16.48 -0.75
N PHE A 256 8.77 15.53 -1.21
CA PHE A 256 10.20 15.52 -0.88
C PHE A 256 10.90 16.80 -1.34
N LYS A 257 10.56 17.31 -2.53
CA LYS A 257 11.10 18.58 -3.03
C LYS A 257 10.71 19.77 -2.16
N VAL A 258 9.46 19.82 -1.70
CA VAL A 258 8.97 20.91 -0.84
C VAL A 258 9.55 20.82 0.58
N ILE A 259 9.64 19.62 1.15
CA ILE A 259 10.18 19.38 2.50
C ILE A 259 11.67 19.73 2.56
N GLY A 260 12.42 19.36 1.51
CA GLY A 260 13.85 19.62 1.41
C GLY A 260 14.62 19.10 2.63
N THR A 261 15.55 19.92 3.14
CA THR A 261 16.39 19.60 4.30
C THR A 261 15.99 20.38 5.55
N ASP A 262 14.96 21.23 5.49
CA ASP A 262 14.59 22.15 6.57
C ASP A 262 13.20 21.87 7.17
N GLU A 263 12.73 20.63 7.03
CA GLU A 263 11.45 20.17 7.59
C GLU A 263 10.26 21.05 7.18
N ASN A 264 10.26 21.51 5.93
CA ASN A 264 9.21 22.33 5.36
C ASN A 264 7.96 21.50 5.00
N TYR A 265 7.36 20.86 6.01
CA TYR A 265 6.22 19.96 5.84
C TYR A 265 5.01 20.71 5.25
N PRO A 266 4.48 20.27 4.09
CA PRO A 266 3.28 20.87 3.51
C PRO A 266 2.06 20.68 4.39
N ILE A 267 1.09 21.59 4.25
CA ILE A 267 -0.14 21.59 5.04
C ILE A 267 -1.29 21.12 4.17
N ALA A 268 -1.92 20.03 4.57
CA ALA A 268 -3.16 19.55 3.96
C ALA A 268 -4.34 20.27 4.63
N VAL A 269 -5.27 20.79 3.82
CA VAL A 269 -6.34 21.67 4.26
C VAL A 269 -7.68 21.19 3.70
N CYS A 270 -8.72 21.25 4.54
CA CYS A 270 -10.12 21.02 4.14
C CYS A 270 -11.08 21.84 5.02
N ASP A 271 -12.36 21.77 4.71
CA ASP A 271 -13.43 22.48 5.42
C ASP A 271 -14.43 21.51 6.09
N ASP A 272 -15.39 22.06 6.82
CA ASP A 272 -16.39 21.28 7.57
C ASP A 272 -17.36 20.50 6.69
N ALA A 273 -17.70 21.01 5.50
CA ALA A 273 -18.56 20.30 4.57
C ALA A 273 -17.85 19.04 4.04
N ILE A 274 -16.56 19.14 3.75
CA ILE A 274 -15.71 18.00 3.39
C ILE A 274 -15.62 17.00 4.55
N VAL A 275 -15.37 17.45 5.78
CA VAL A 275 -15.27 16.57 6.96
C VAL A 275 -16.56 15.78 7.17
N LYS A 276 -17.73 16.39 6.91
CA LYS A 276 -19.03 15.72 6.99
C LYS A 276 -19.29 14.74 5.83
N ALA A 277 -18.58 14.88 4.71
CA ALA A 277 -18.77 14.05 3.52
C ALA A 277 -17.94 12.75 3.53
N ILE A 278 -16.91 12.66 4.39
CA ILE A 278 -16.04 11.48 4.48
C ILE A 278 -16.51 10.50 5.55
N ASN A 279 -15.91 9.31 5.58
CA ASN A 279 -16.23 8.27 6.57
C ASN A 279 -15.98 8.82 8.00
N PRO A 280 -17.01 8.85 8.88
CA PRO A 280 -16.89 9.43 10.23
C PRO A 280 -15.80 8.77 11.10
N SER A 281 -15.45 7.50 10.82
CA SER A 281 -14.39 6.79 11.54
C SER A 281 -13.00 7.40 11.32
N PHE A 282 -12.82 8.21 10.28
CA PHE A 282 -11.55 8.89 9.98
C PHE A 282 -11.38 10.22 10.69
N VAL A 283 -12.42 10.74 11.36
CA VAL A 283 -12.45 12.13 11.86
C VAL A 283 -12.17 12.23 13.36
N LYS A 284 -12.86 11.42 14.17
CA LYS A 284 -12.90 11.59 15.63
C LYS A 284 -11.51 11.50 16.28
N LEU A 285 -10.82 10.39 16.07
CA LEU A 285 -9.55 10.10 16.73
C LEU A 285 -8.43 11.10 16.39
N PRO A 286 -8.18 11.50 15.14
CA PRO A 286 -7.12 12.46 14.84
C PRO A 286 -7.38 13.86 15.43
N LEU A 287 -8.66 14.27 15.57
CA LEU A 287 -9.03 15.51 16.26
C LEU A 287 -8.82 15.40 17.79
N GLU A 288 -9.23 14.29 18.40
CA GLU A 288 -9.03 14.04 19.84
C GLU A 288 -7.54 13.98 20.21
N MET A 289 -6.72 13.36 19.35
CA MET A 289 -5.26 13.33 19.51
C MET A 289 -4.58 14.63 19.10
N GLY A 290 -5.33 15.59 18.55
CA GLY A 290 -4.81 16.90 18.12
C GLY A 290 -3.80 16.82 16.97
N THR A 291 -3.79 15.74 16.20
CA THR A 291 -2.95 15.60 14.99
C THR A 291 -3.52 16.39 13.82
N VAL A 292 -4.86 16.53 13.77
CA VAL A 292 -5.58 17.49 12.93
C VAL A 292 -6.00 18.66 13.81
N LYS A 293 -5.80 19.89 13.32
CA LYS A 293 -6.17 21.12 14.02
C LYS A 293 -7.38 21.77 13.37
N LYS A 294 -8.24 22.38 14.18
CA LYS A 294 -9.50 23.03 13.78
C LYS A 294 -9.38 24.55 14.00
N PHE A 295 -9.86 25.34 13.04
CA PHE A 295 -9.76 26.80 13.01
C PHE A 295 -11.09 27.42 12.58
N ASN A 296 -11.37 28.66 13.01
CA ASN A 296 -12.56 29.39 12.61
C ASN A 296 -12.35 30.20 11.34
N THR A 297 -11.09 30.50 10.99
CA THR A 297 -10.72 31.23 9.76
C THR A 297 -9.50 30.61 9.08
N LEU A 298 -9.32 30.90 7.79
CA LEU A 298 -8.14 30.48 7.04
C LEU A 298 -6.89 31.25 7.51
N GLU A 299 -7.06 32.48 7.99
CA GLU A 299 -6.02 33.32 8.58
C GLU A 299 -5.46 32.69 9.86
N GLU A 300 -6.32 32.20 10.76
CA GLU A 300 -5.92 31.49 11.98
C GLU A 300 -5.13 30.21 11.64
N LEU A 301 -5.59 29.45 10.63
CA LEU A 301 -4.90 28.27 10.13
C LEU A 301 -3.51 28.63 9.58
N ALA A 302 -3.44 29.66 8.75
CA ALA A 302 -2.19 30.13 8.16
C ALA A 302 -1.19 30.59 9.22
N ASP A 303 -1.63 31.34 10.23
CA ASP A 303 -0.79 31.78 11.33
C ASP A 303 -0.24 30.60 12.14
N TYR A 304 -1.10 29.63 12.47
CA TYR A 304 -0.71 28.46 13.25
C TYR A 304 0.38 27.64 12.57
N PHE A 305 0.20 27.33 11.28
CA PHE A 305 1.17 26.53 10.52
C PHE A 305 2.31 27.35 9.91
N LYS A 306 2.30 28.68 10.11
CA LYS A 306 3.26 29.63 9.53
C LYS A 306 3.28 29.54 8.00
N ILE A 307 2.10 29.49 7.40
CA ILE A 307 1.91 29.54 5.96
C ILE A 307 2.06 31.01 5.51
N ASN A 308 2.61 31.25 4.33
CA ASN A 308 2.51 32.56 3.68
C ASN A 308 1.04 32.94 3.45
N LYS A 309 0.47 33.67 4.41
CA LYS A 309 -0.97 33.96 4.52
C LYS A 309 -1.55 34.60 3.27
N ALA A 310 -0.92 35.65 2.76
CA ALA A 310 -1.45 36.38 1.60
C ALA A 310 -1.54 35.47 0.36
N ALA A 311 -0.49 34.70 0.07
CA ALA A 311 -0.49 33.77 -1.05
C ALA A 311 -1.47 32.62 -0.84
N PHE A 312 -1.60 32.11 0.39
CA PHE A 312 -2.53 31.05 0.74
C PHE A 312 -4.00 31.42 0.54
N LEU A 313 -4.42 32.60 0.99
CA LEU A 313 -5.80 33.04 0.82
C LEU A 313 -6.16 33.18 -0.67
N GLU A 314 -5.23 33.65 -1.50
CA GLU A 314 -5.42 33.72 -2.95
C GLU A 314 -5.47 32.31 -3.58
N GLU A 315 -4.62 31.40 -3.12
CA GLU A 315 -4.62 30.02 -3.62
C GLU A 315 -5.92 29.27 -3.29
N VAL A 316 -6.47 29.46 -2.09
CA VAL A 316 -7.77 28.89 -1.71
C VAL A 316 -8.89 29.42 -2.62
N LYS A 317 -8.93 30.74 -2.87
CA LYS A 317 -9.90 31.33 -3.80
C LYS A 317 -9.78 30.72 -5.20
N ARG A 318 -8.55 30.52 -5.68
CA ARG A 318 -8.25 29.95 -7.00
C ARG A 318 -8.74 28.51 -7.11
N PHE A 319 -8.42 27.67 -6.12
CA PHE A 319 -8.88 26.29 -6.06
C PHE A 319 -10.41 26.18 -6.01
N ASN A 320 -11.07 26.97 -5.15
CA ASN A 320 -12.53 26.99 -5.08
C ASN A 320 -13.15 27.42 -6.43
N GLY A 321 -12.50 28.35 -7.13
CA GLY A 321 -12.84 28.71 -8.51
C GLY A 321 -12.79 27.52 -9.46
N PHE A 322 -11.74 26.70 -9.41
CA PHE A 322 -11.63 25.49 -10.22
C PHE A 322 -12.68 24.45 -9.86
N VAL A 323 -12.97 24.22 -8.58
CA VAL A 323 -14.04 23.31 -8.15
C VAL A 323 -15.38 23.74 -8.74
N LYS A 324 -15.65 25.05 -8.75
CA LYS A 324 -16.88 25.61 -9.32
C LYS A 324 -16.97 25.44 -10.84
N THR A 325 -15.87 25.59 -11.57
CA THR A 325 -15.84 25.43 -13.04
C THR A 325 -15.71 23.98 -13.48
N GLY A 326 -15.22 23.09 -12.60
CA GLY A 326 -14.89 21.71 -12.90
C GLY A 326 -13.56 21.53 -13.65
N GLU A 327 -12.73 22.57 -13.75
CA GLU A 327 -11.48 22.57 -14.51
C GLU A 327 -10.32 23.13 -13.66
N ASP A 328 -9.40 22.26 -13.24
CA ASP A 328 -8.13 22.66 -12.61
C ASP A 328 -7.10 22.99 -13.71
N LYS A 329 -6.84 24.29 -13.88
CA LYS A 329 -5.92 24.78 -14.93
C LYS A 329 -4.45 24.66 -14.56
N ASP A 330 -4.14 24.41 -13.29
CA ASP A 330 -2.75 24.36 -12.83
C ASP A 330 -2.18 22.96 -12.91
N PHE A 331 -2.97 21.99 -12.46
CA PHE A 331 -2.49 20.61 -12.28
C PHE A 331 -3.37 19.58 -12.98
N HIS A 332 -4.45 20.00 -13.64
CA HIS A 332 -5.36 19.13 -14.37
C HIS A 332 -5.98 18.02 -13.50
N ARG A 333 -6.16 18.30 -12.21
CA ARG A 333 -6.88 17.45 -11.25
C ARG A 333 -8.29 17.15 -11.75
N ILE A 334 -8.74 15.90 -11.57
CA ILE A 334 -10.06 15.44 -12.03
C ILE A 334 -11.16 15.88 -11.03
N LEU A 335 -11.61 17.13 -11.16
CA LEU A 335 -12.54 17.75 -10.19
C LEU A 335 -13.96 17.18 -10.18
N LYS A 336 -14.35 16.35 -11.15
CA LYS A 336 -15.67 15.68 -11.13
C LYS A 336 -15.89 14.84 -9.86
N PHE A 337 -14.79 14.38 -9.23
CA PHE A 337 -14.84 13.59 -7.99
C PHE A 337 -14.94 14.44 -6.72
N ASN A 338 -14.72 15.76 -6.79
CA ASN A 338 -14.89 16.67 -5.65
C ASN A 338 -16.35 16.89 -5.25
N LYS A 339 -17.31 16.55 -6.13
CA LYS A 339 -18.77 16.72 -5.88
C LYS A 339 -19.17 18.16 -5.53
N GLY A 340 -18.43 19.14 -6.04
CA GLY A 340 -18.64 20.56 -5.73
C GLY A 340 -18.23 20.97 -4.32
N LEU A 341 -17.58 20.09 -3.55
CA LEU A 341 -16.99 20.42 -2.25
C LEU A 341 -15.69 21.19 -2.45
N ASP A 342 -15.59 22.32 -1.77
CA ASP A 342 -14.49 23.27 -1.83
C ASP A 342 -13.99 23.60 -0.42
N VAL A 343 -13.06 24.56 -0.30
CA VAL A 343 -12.53 25.00 1.00
C VAL A 343 -13.01 26.43 1.27
N SER A 344 -14.30 26.59 1.59
CA SER A 344 -14.92 27.91 1.68
C SER A 344 -15.64 28.21 3.00
N LYS A 345 -16.02 27.19 3.78
CA LYS A 345 -16.86 27.38 4.97
C LYS A 345 -16.19 26.90 6.26
N PRO A 346 -16.15 27.74 7.32
CA PRO A 346 -15.62 27.30 8.58
C PRO A 346 -16.52 26.25 9.26
N PRO A 347 -15.97 25.48 10.19
CA PRO A 347 -14.55 25.44 10.57
C PRO A 347 -13.63 24.87 9.48
N PHE A 348 -12.39 25.33 9.48
CA PHE A 348 -11.30 24.83 8.63
C PHE A 348 -10.43 23.85 9.40
N TYR A 349 -9.85 22.90 8.69
CA TYR A 349 -9.00 21.86 9.28
C TYR A 349 -7.66 21.83 8.58
N GLY A 350 -6.59 21.70 9.36
CA GLY A 350 -5.22 21.66 8.86
C GLY A 350 -4.36 20.60 9.53
N ILE A 351 -3.43 20.02 8.76
CA ILE A 351 -2.50 18.98 9.21
C ILE A 351 -1.19 19.00 8.42
N GLU A 352 -0.05 18.80 9.09
CA GLU A 352 1.25 18.56 8.43
C GLU A 352 1.25 17.20 7.71
N CYS A 353 1.77 17.15 6.49
CA CYS A 353 1.93 15.90 5.75
C CYS A 353 3.38 15.62 5.33
N CYS A 354 3.74 14.34 5.27
CA CYS A 354 5.04 13.85 4.82
C CYS A 354 4.90 12.47 4.14
N PRO A 355 5.87 12.09 3.28
CA PRO A 355 5.98 10.74 2.76
C PRO A 355 6.54 9.76 3.80
N LYS A 356 5.94 8.56 3.91
CA LYS A 356 6.53 7.41 4.65
C LYS A 356 6.59 6.17 3.78
N ILE A 357 7.60 5.31 3.95
CA ILE A 357 7.71 4.07 3.16
C ILE A 357 6.48 3.21 3.46
N HIS A 358 5.83 2.74 2.42
CA HIS A 358 4.54 2.07 2.53
C HIS A 358 4.50 0.72 1.86
N HIS A 359 5.20 0.56 0.75
CA HIS A 359 5.20 -0.68 -0.02
C HIS A 359 6.50 -0.83 -0.78
N THR A 360 6.95 -2.07 -0.97
CA THR A 360 8.15 -2.40 -1.75
C THR A 360 7.73 -3.13 -3.02
N MET A 361 7.90 -2.50 -4.18
CA MET A 361 7.36 -3.04 -5.44
C MET A 361 8.19 -4.18 -6.00
N GLY A 362 9.46 -4.25 -5.60
CA GLY A 362 10.37 -5.30 -6.00
C GLY A 362 10.32 -6.54 -5.11
N GLY A 363 10.77 -7.65 -5.66
CA GLY A 363 10.76 -8.93 -4.98
C GLY A 363 11.28 -10.05 -5.88
N VAL A 364 10.84 -11.28 -5.63
CA VAL A 364 11.14 -12.41 -6.50
C VAL A 364 10.27 -12.39 -7.76
N LYS A 365 10.83 -12.82 -8.90
CA LYS A 365 10.07 -13.04 -10.12
C LYS A 365 9.16 -14.26 -9.99
N ILE A 366 7.92 -14.14 -10.44
CA ILE A 366 7.01 -15.27 -10.63
C ILE A 366 6.50 -15.35 -12.07
N ASN A 367 5.97 -16.50 -12.45
CA ASN A 367 5.09 -16.62 -13.62
C ASN A 367 3.60 -16.52 -13.21
N PRO A 368 2.65 -16.49 -14.17
CA PRO A 368 1.21 -16.49 -13.89
C PRO A 368 0.67 -17.66 -13.05
N LYS A 369 1.46 -18.72 -12.83
CA LYS A 369 1.13 -19.85 -11.95
C LYS A 369 1.69 -19.70 -10.53
N ALA A 370 2.12 -18.49 -10.16
CA ALA A 370 2.75 -18.18 -8.89
C ALA A 370 4.09 -18.91 -8.62
N GLN A 371 4.71 -19.53 -9.63
CA GLN A 371 5.98 -20.24 -9.47
C GLN A 371 7.14 -19.26 -9.50
N VAL A 372 8.05 -19.35 -8.52
CA VAL A 372 9.24 -18.50 -8.48
C VAL A 372 10.20 -18.89 -9.59
N ILE A 373 10.71 -17.90 -10.33
CA ILE A 373 11.62 -18.10 -11.45
C ILE A 373 13.06 -17.96 -10.98
N SER A 374 13.91 -18.89 -11.42
CA SER A 374 15.34 -18.88 -11.15
C SER A 374 16.08 -17.86 -12.03
N ASP A 375 17.00 -17.12 -11.44
CA ASP A 375 17.93 -16.23 -12.17
C ASP A 375 18.97 -17.01 -12.97
N VAL A 376 19.31 -18.22 -12.51
CA VAL A 376 20.35 -19.05 -13.11
C VAL A 376 19.81 -19.87 -14.28
N THR A 377 18.64 -20.49 -14.10
CA THR A 377 18.08 -21.42 -15.09
C THR A 377 16.97 -20.79 -15.95
N HIS A 378 16.46 -19.62 -15.56
CA HIS A 378 15.29 -18.96 -16.15
C HIS A 378 14.02 -19.84 -16.16
N LYS A 379 14.00 -20.91 -15.37
CA LYS A 379 12.89 -21.85 -15.21
C LYS A 379 12.32 -21.75 -13.79
N PRO A 380 11.10 -22.27 -13.56
CA PRO A 380 10.55 -22.39 -12.22
C PRO A 380 11.49 -23.14 -11.26
N ILE A 381 11.73 -22.59 -10.07
CA ILE A 381 12.36 -23.30 -8.97
C ILE A 381 11.34 -24.33 -8.47
N LYS A 382 11.66 -25.62 -8.62
CA LYS A 382 10.76 -26.71 -8.27
C LYS A 382 10.41 -26.63 -6.78
N GLY A 383 9.11 -26.64 -6.48
CA GLY A 383 8.59 -26.59 -5.12
C GLY A 383 8.49 -25.18 -4.51
N LEU A 384 8.84 -24.10 -5.23
CA LEU A 384 8.80 -22.74 -4.69
C LEU A 384 7.78 -21.84 -5.40
N TYR A 385 6.91 -21.24 -4.60
CA TYR A 385 5.84 -20.35 -5.05
C TYR A 385 5.88 -19.03 -4.27
N ALA A 386 5.36 -17.95 -4.83
CA ALA A 386 5.28 -16.66 -4.15
C ALA A 386 4.07 -15.84 -4.58
N GLY A 387 3.60 -14.95 -3.71
CA GLY A 387 2.48 -14.04 -3.98
C GLY A 387 2.40 -12.90 -2.98
N GLY A 388 1.78 -11.79 -3.40
CA GLY A 388 1.73 -10.55 -2.65
C GLY A 388 3.07 -9.81 -2.67
N GLU A 389 3.30 -8.92 -1.70
CA GLU A 389 4.38 -7.92 -1.72
C GLU A 389 5.82 -8.49 -1.75
N ILE A 390 6.02 -9.80 -1.55
CA ILE A 390 7.34 -10.43 -1.76
C ILE A 390 7.68 -10.61 -3.25
N VAL A 391 6.71 -10.40 -4.14
CA VAL A 391 6.82 -10.57 -5.59
C VAL A 391 7.09 -9.23 -6.27
N GLY A 392 8.04 -9.23 -7.21
CA GLY A 392 8.31 -8.07 -8.06
C GLY A 392 7.59 -8.15 -9.41
N GLY A 393 7.47 -7.01 -10.10
CA GLY A 393 6.96 -6.93 -11.47
C GLY A 393 5.49 -6.56 -11.60
N VAL A 394 4.63 -6.92 -10.63
CA VAL A 394 3.19 -6.58 -10.69
C VAL A 394 2.98 -5.07 -10.72
N HIS A 395 3.75 -4.34 -9.92
CA HIS A 395 3.51 -2.92 -9.64
C HIS A 395 4.49 -1.97 -10.33
N GLY A 396 5.54 -2.47 -10.99
CA GLY A 396 6.52 -1.63 -11.65
C GLY A 396 7.15 -0.61 -10.67
N ALA A 397 7.21 0.66 -11.08
CA ALA A 397 7.80 1.73 -10.28
C ALA A 397 6.90 2.32 -9.18
N SER A 398 5.58 2.07 -9.24
CA SER A 398 4.61 2.56 -8.26
C SER A 398 3.34 1.74 -8.34
N ARG A 399 2.84 1.37 -7.16
CA ARG A 399 1.60 0.64 -7.00
C ARG A 399 0.40 1.60 -6.90
N LEU A 400 -0.61 1.40 -7.74
CA LEU A 400 -1.91 2.05 -7.55
C LEU A 400 -2.57 1.66 -6.23
N GLY A 401 -3.34 2.59 -5.64
CA GLY A 401 -4.16 2.32 -4.47
C GLY A 401 -5.00 1.05 -4.68
N THR A 402 -5.23 0.27 -3.63
CA THR A 402 -6.07 -0.96 -3.62
C THR A 402 -5.57 -2.19 -4.39
N VAL A 403 -4.58 -2.06 -5.29
CA VAL A 403 -4.13 -3.20 -6.11
C VAL A 403 -3.33 -4.26 -5.34
N ALA A 404 -2.65 -3.90 -4.23
CA ALA A 404 -1.87 -4.86 -3.43
C ALA A 404 -2.73 -5.99 -2.82
N VAL A 405 -3.96 -5.67 -2.42
CA VAL A 405 -4.83 -6.65 -1.76
C VAL A 405 -5.28 -7.71 -2.76
N ILE A 406 -5.72 -7.29 -3.94
CA ILE A 406 -6.15 -8.22 -4.99
C ILE A 406 -4.98 -9.02 -5.55
N ASP A 407 -3.78 -8.42 -5.66
CA ASP A 407 -2.54 -9.13 -5.99
C ASP A 407 -2.26 -10.28 -5.00
N ALA A 408 -2.13 -9.96 -3.70
CA ALA A 408 -1.83 -10.94 -2.67
C ALA A 408 -2.86 -12.09 -2.62
N LEU A 409 -4.15 -11.76 -2.68
CA LEU A 409 -5.21 -12.76 -2.65
C LEU A 409 -5.23 -13.62 -3.92
N THR A 410 -5.02 -13.02 -5.10
CA THR A 410 -5.08 -13.74 -6.38
C THR A 410 -3.93 -14.72 -6.52
N PHE A 411 -2.69 -14.31 -6.29
CA PHE A 411 -1.56 -15.23 -6.39
C PHE A 411 -1.51 -16.24 -5.24
N GLY A 412 -2.06 -15.90 -4.07
CA GLY A 412 -2.32 -16.86 -2.99
C GLY A 412 -3.30 -17.96 -3.41
N MET A 413 -4.42 -17.57 -4.04
CA MET A 413 -5.42 -18.51 -4.56
C MET A 413 -4.84 -19.40 -5.67
N ILE A 414 -4.12 -18.81 -6.63
CA ILE A 414 -3.48 -19.54 -7.73
C ILE A 414 -2.47 -20.57 -7.21
N ALA A 415 -1.63 -20.23 -6.23
CA ALA A 415 -0.70 -21.18 -5.62
C ALA A 415 -1.45 -22.35 -4.95
N GLY A 416 -2.56 -22.07 -4.26
CA GLY A 416 -3.44 -23.11 -3.71
C GLY A 416 -3.99 -24.07 -4.77
N GLU A 417 -4.41 -23.54 -5.92
CA GLU A 417 -4.88 -24.34 -7.06
C GLU A 417 -3.78 -25.24 -7.63
N GLN A 418 -2.53 -24.74 -7.73
CA GLN A 418 -1.38 -25.56 -8.13
C GLN A 418 -1.15 -26.72 -7.14
N PHE A 419 -1.21 -26.47 -5.83
CA PHE A 419 -1.07 -27.51 -4.81
C PHE A 419 -2.21 -28.53 -4.80
N ALA A 420 -3.42 -28.11 -5.17
CA ALA A 420 -4.56 -29.01 -5.32
C ALA A 420 -4.39 -29.92 -6.55
N ALA A 421 -3.89 -29.38 -7.66
CA ALA A 421 -3.64 -30.14 -8.89
C ALA A 421 -2.58 -31.24 -8.72
N MET A 422 -1.59 -31.05 -7.84
CA MET A 422 -0.57 -32.06 -7.49
C MET A 422 -1.05 -33.13 -6.52
N ALA A 423 -2.25 -32.97 -5.94
CA ALA A 423 -2.83 -33.93 -5.00
C ALA A 423 -3.58 -35.07 -5.70
N LYS A 424 -3.79 -34.93 -7.01
CA LYS A 424 -4.32 -35.94 -7.90
C LYS A 424 -3.15 -36.68 -8.52
#